data_AF-A0A354FIQ8-F1
#
_entry.id   AF-A0A354FIQ8-F1
#
_cell.length_a   1.000
_cell.length_b   1.000
_cell.length_c   1.000
_cell.angle_alpha   90.00
_cell.angle_beta   90.00
_cell.angle_gamma   90.00
#
_symmetry.space_group_name_H-M   'P 1'
#
loop_
_entity.id
_entity.type
_entity.pdbx_description
1 polymer ?
#
loop_
_entity_poly.entity_id
_entity_poly.type
_entity_poly.pdbx_seq_one_letter_code
_entity_poly.pdbx_strand_id
1 'polypeptide(L)'
;LKAPARRIRYHYPRGIRKQLKSRKKWRSFRGQQQRWFLVKLECGTDELDFQQHDTPEFDAWRWMRPREGLRQVVPFKRKAYRKALRQLGLL
;
A
#
# COMPACT_ATOMS: atom_id res chain seq x y z
N LEU A 1 -14.06 -12.75 1.06
CA LEU A 1 -12.68 -12.25 1.20
C LEU A 1 -11.69 -13.28 0.63
N LYS A 2 -10.90 -12.94 -0.40
CA LYS A 2 -9.75 -13.79 -0.80
C LYS A 2 -8.51 -13.31 -0.03
N ALA A 3 -8.04 -14.11 0.93
CA ALA A 3 -6.81 -13.83 1.67
C ALA A 3 -5.61 -14.49 0.97
N PRO A 4 -4.49 -13.78 0.75
CA PRO A 4 -3.27 -14.36 0.23
C PRO A 4 -2.54 -15.14 1.32
N ALA A 5 -2.03 -16.30 0.94
CA ALA A 5 -1.34 -17.22 1.85
C ALA A 5 0.04 -16.70 2.32
N ARG A 6 0.66 -15.71 1.66
CA ARG A 6 2.06 -15.32 1.92
C ARG A 6 2.24 -13.83 2.19
N ARG A 7 3.01 -13.51 3.24
CA ARG A 7 3.42 -12.14 3.56
C ARG A 7 4.36 -11.59 2.46
N ILE A 8 4.17 -10.33 2.09
CA ILE A 8 4.98 -9.62 1.10
C ILE A 8 5.80 -8.55 1.81
N ARG A 9 7.11 -8.50 1.50
CA ARG A 9 8.06 -7.55 2.08
C ARG A 9 8.61 -6.58 1.04
N TYR A 10 8.89 -5.35 1.48
CA TYR A 10 9.75 -4.40 0.77
C TYR A 10 10.61 -3.63 1.76
N HIS A 11 11.72 -3.07 1.25
CA HIS A 11 12.62 -2.24 2.03
C HIS A 11 12.49 -0.77 1.63
N TYR A 12 12.69 0.13 2.59
CA TYR A 12 12.78 1.55 2.31
C TYR A 12 14.11 1.88 1.59
N PRO A 13 14.07 2.73 0.55
CA PRO A 13 15.26 3.31 -0.08
C PRO A 13 16.20 3.98 0.92
N ARG A 14 17.49 4.11 0.55
CA ARG A 14 18.50 4.74 1.42
C ARG A 14 18.09 6.15 1.85
N GLY A 15 17.54 6.97 0.96
CA GLY A 15 17.08 8.34 1.26
C GLY A 15 16.00 8.38 2.35
N ILE A 16 14.94 7.59 2.19
CA ILE A 16 13.87 7.45 3.19
C ILE A 16 14.42 6.93 4.51
N ARG A 17 15.33 5.94 4.49
CA ARG A 17 15.96 5.43 5.72
C ARG A 17 16.78 6.49 6.45
N LYS A 18 17.46 7.40 5.75
CA LYS A 18 18.19 8.51 6.38
C LYS A 18 17.22 9.45 7.11
N GLN A 19 16.11 9.81 6.47
CA GLN A 19 15.07 10.65 7.08
C GLN A 19 14.47 9.97 8.32
N LEU A 20 14.11 8.68 8.24
CA LEU A 20 13.57 7.94 9.37
C LEU A 20 14.55 7.84 10.56
N LYS A 21 15.86 7.74 10.29
CA LYS A 21 16.88 7.68 11.34
C LYS A 21 16.98 8.96 12.18
N SER A 22 16.58 10.12 11.65
CA SER A 22 16.55 11.37 12.42
C SER A 22 15.55 11.30 13.59
N ARG A 23 14.52 10.45 13.48
CA ARG A 23 13.48 10.29 14.49
C ARG A 23 13.78 9.03 15.31
N LYS A 24 14.11 9.18 16.61
CA LYS A 24 14.52 8.06 17.50
C LYS A 24 13.62 6.82 17.39
N LYS A 25 12.29 7.04 17.35
CA LYS A 25 11.26 5.98 17.18
C LYS A 25 11.44 5.15 15.91
N TRP A 26 11.90 5.76 14.81
CA TRP A 26 11.90 5.14 13.48
C TRP A 26 13.27 4.60 13.03
N ARG A 27 14.31 4.72 13.87
CA ARG A 27 15.71 4.35 13.55
C ARG A 27 15.91 2.89 13.15
N SER A 28 15.17 1.97 13.75
CA SER A 28 15.28 0.53 13.49
C SER A 28 14.47 0.05 12.29
N PHE A 29 13.56 0.88 11.77
CA PHE A 29 12.62 0.48 10.72
C PHE A 29 13.29 0.49 9.34
N ARG A 30 13.30 -0.67 8.67
CA ARG A 30 13.97 -0.87 7.37
C ARG A 30 13.02 -1.05 6.20
N GLY A 31 11.72 -1.19 6.46
CA GLY A 31 10.72 -1.51 5.47
C GLY A 31 9.45 -2.01 6.12
N GLN A 32 8.62 -2.73 5.36
CA GLN A 32 7.37 -3.28 5.85
C GLN A 32 7.17 -4.73 5.40
N GLN A 33 6.39 -5.46 6.20
CA GLN A 33 5.89 -6.79 5.89
C GLN A 33 4.35 -6.76 5.96
N GLN A 34 3.70 -7.10 4.85
CA GLN A 34 2.27 -6.87 4.68
C GLN A 34 1.54 -8.15 4.27
N ARG A 35 0.26 -8.24 4.63
CA ARG A 35 -0.73 -9.14 4.03
C ARG A 35 -1.68 -8.27 3.22
N TRP A 36 -2.02 -8.72 2.03
CA TRP A 36 -2.92 -8.02 1.12
C TRP A 36 -4.30 -8.64 1.17
N PHE A 37 -5.35 -7.93 0.78
CA PHE A 37 -6.70 -8.51 0.72
C PHE A 37 -7.40 -7.97 -0.52
N LEU A 38 -8.23 -8.80 -1.14
CA LEU A 38 -9.17 -8.34 -2.16
C LEU A 38 -10.55 -8.22 -1.53
N VAL A 39 -11.06 -6.99 -1.54
CA VAL A 39 -12.38 -6.62 -1.01
C VAL A 39 -13.27 -6.13 -2.14
N LYS A 40 -14.58 -6.33 -1.98
CA LYS A 40 -15.61 -5.76 -2.84
C LYS A 40 -16.25 -4.62 -2.05
N LEU A 41 -16.38 -3.45 -2.68
CA LEU A 41 -17.17 -2.36 -2.12
C LEU A 41 -18.65 -2.72 -2.32
N GLU A 42 -19.40 -2.80 -1.22
CA GLU A 42 -20.84 -3.13 -1.25
C GLU A 42 -21.73 -1.91 -1.09
N CYS A 43 -21.17 -0.78 -0.65
CA CYS A 43 -21.84 0.50 -0.48
C CYS A 43 -21.60 1.45 -1.67
N GLY A 44 -22.30 2.59 -1.66
CA GLY A 44 -22.10 3.68 -2.60
C GLY A 44 -20.71 4.32 -2.46
N THR A 45 -20.17 4.87 -3.55
CA THR A 45 -18.87 5.55 -3.51
C THR A 45 -18.90 6.89 -2.78
N ASP A 46 -20.10 7.46 -2.64
CA ASP A 46 -20.44 8.64 -1.84
C ASP A 46 -20.33 8.41 -0.34
N GLU A 47 -20.35 7.15 0.11
CA GLU A 47 -20.12 6.78 1.52
C GLU A 47 -18.61 6.71 1.88
N LEU A 48 -17.71 6.90 0.92
CA LEU A 48 -16.27 6.87 1.17
C LEU A 48 -15.77 8.20 1.76
N ASP A 49 -15.55 8.21 3.07
CA ASP A 49 -14.95 9.33 3.79
C ASP A 49 -13.51 9.04 4.23
N PHE A 50 -12.58 9.91 3.82
CA PHE A 50 -11.15 9.83 4.13
C PHE A 50 -10.70 10.81 5.23
N GLN A 51 -11.61 11.65 5.75
CA GLN A 51 -11.32 12.74 6.69
C GLN A 51 -11.57 12.37 8.16
N GLN A 52 -11.93 11.12 8.46
CA GLN A 52 -12.27 10.69 9.83
C GLN A 52 -11.09 10.63 10.82
N HIS A 53 -9.86 10.88 10.38
CA HIS A 53 -8.68 10.84 11.24
C HIS A 53 -8.01 12.21 11.35
N ASP A 54 -7.42 12.52 12.51
CA ASP A 54 -6.69 13.78 12.77
C ASP A 54 -5.59 14.08 11.74
N THR A 55 -5.06 13.03 11.11
CA THR A 55 -4.12 13.15 9.99
C THR A 55 -4.53 12.19 8.89
N PRO A 56 -5.34 12.65 7.91
CA PRO A 56 -5.79 11.83 6.78
C PRO A 56 -4.61 11.25 6.00
N GLU A 57 -4.66 9.96 5.67
CA GLU A 57 -3.66 9.34 4.78
C GLU A 57 -3.90 9.70 3.31
N PHE A 58 -5.17 9.93 2.95
CA PHE A 58 -5.62 10.17 1.58
C PHE A 58 -6.43 11.46 1.48
N ASP A 59 -6.20 12.17 0.40
CA ASP A 59 -6.90 13.41 0.01
C ASP A 59 -7.98 13.14 -1.05
N ALA A 60 -7.71 12.23 -2.00
CA ALA A 60 -8.61 11.85 -3.06
C ALA A 60 -8.41 10.39 -3.50
N TRP A 61 -9.39 9.87 -4.23
CA TRP A 61 -9.33 8.52 -4.80
C TRP A 61 -9.96 8.50 -6.19
N ARG A 62 -9.62 7.44 -6.95
CA ARG A 62 -10.27 7.13 -8.23
C ARG A 62 -10.17 5.64 -8.52
N TRP A 63 -11.13 5.10 -9.23
CA TRP A 63 -11.02 3.75 -9.78
C TRP A 63 -9.93 3.68 -10.85
N MET A 64 -9.20 2.56 -10.88
CA MET A 64 -8.14 2.34 -11.86
C MET A 64 -7.89 0.85 -12.08
N ARG A 65 -7.42 0.47 -13.28
CA ARG A 65 -7.08 -0.93 -13.56
C ARG A 65 -5.82 -1.34 -12.78
N PRO A 66 -5.69 -2.60 -12.32
CA PRO A 66 -4.51 -3.06 -11.58
C PRO A 66 -3.17 -2.79 -12.26
N ARG A 67 -3.11 -2.95 -13.59
CA ARG A 67 -1.91 -2.68 -14.41
C ARG A 67 -1.52 -1.20 -14.43
N GLU A 68 -2.49 -0.29 -14.40
CA GLU A 68 -2.25 1.16 -14.30
C GLU A 68 -1.73 1.53 -12.92
N GLY A 69 -2.28 0.91 -11.86
CA GLY A 69 -1.84 1.12 -10.48
C GLY A 69 -0.36 0.79 -10.29
N LEU A 70 0.12 -0.28 -10.94
CA LEU A 70 1.54 -0.64 -10.91
C LEU A 70 2.47 0.41 -11.55
N ARG A 71 1.98 1.20 -12.51
CA ARG A 71 2.79 2.25 -13.14
C ARG A 71 2.89 3.47 -12.22
N GLN A 72 1.81 3.80 -11.52
CA GLN A 72 1.71 4.98 -10.66
C GLN A 72 2.27 4.80 -9.24
N VAL A 73 2.31 3.56 -8.74
CA VAL A 73 2.88 3.31 -7.40
C VAL A 73 4.35 3.70 -7.33
N VAL A 74 4.77 4.26 -6.19
CA VAL A 74 6.16 4.63 -5.92
C VAL A 74 7.13 3.47 -6.21
N PRO A 75 8.31 3.73 -6.81
CA PRO A 75 9.15 2.69 -7.40
C PRO A 75 9.49 1.51 -6.47
N PHE A 76 9.84 1.80 -5.21
CA PHE A 76 10.27 0.77 -4.26
C PHE A 76 9.14 -0.16 -3.78
N LYS A 77 7.86 0.24 -3.95
CA LYS A 77 6.68 -0.60 -3.65
C LYS A 77 6.23 -1.44 -4.85
N ARG A 78 6.63 -1.11 -6.08
CA ARG A 78 6.13 -1.75 -7.33
C ARG A 78 6.27 -3.27 -7.35
N LYS A 79 7.40 -3.82 -6.87
CA LYS A 79 7.60 -5.28 -6.79
C LYS A 79 6.64 -5.95 -5.79
N ALA A 80 6.35 -5.29 -4.67
CA ALA A 80 5.41 -5.80 -3.67
C ALA A 80 3.98 -5.78 -4.22
N TYR A 81 3.54 -4.68 -4.82
CA TYR A 81 2.21 -4.57 -5.45
C TYR A 81 2.03 -5.61 -6.55
N ARG A 82 3.04 -5.82 -7.41
CA ARG A 82 2.95 -6.84 -8.49
C ARG A 82 2.76 -8.25 -7.92
N LYS A 83 3.46 -8.58 -6.83
CA LYS A 83 3.30 -9.87 -6.15
C LYS A 83 1.90 -10.00 -5.54
N ALA A 84 1.41 -8.95 -4.90
CA ALA A 84 0.10 -8.95 -4.28
C ALA A 84 -1.01 -9.14 -5.30
N LEU A 85 -0.99 -8.36 -6.38
CA LEU A 85 -2.02 -8.46 -7.43
C LEU A 85 -2.04 -9.83 -8.11
N ARG A 86 -0.87 -10.46 -8.36
CA ARG A 86 -0.80 -11.86 -8.83
C ARG A 86 -1.39 -12.85 -7.83
N GLN A 87 -1.06 -12.71 -6.54
CA GLN A 87 -1.62 -13.58 -5.49
C GLN A 87 -3.14 -13.45 -5.36
N LEU A 88 -3.70 -12.30 -5.71
CA LEU A 88 -5.13 -12.03 -5.68
C LEU A 88 -5.83 -12.35 -7.02
N GLY A 89 -5.10 -12.81 -8.05
CA GLY A 89 -5.65 -13.15 -9.36
C GLY A 89 -6.03 -11.96 -10.24
N LEU A 90 -5.39 -10.81 -10.04
CA LEU A 90 -5.66 -9.55 -10.76
C LEU A 90 -4.61 -9.22 -11.84
N LEU A 91 -3.58 -10.06 -11.97
CA LEU A 91 -2.49 -9.96 -12.95
C LEU A 91 -2.13 -11.33 -13.50
#